data_AF-A0A7S1WXZ2-F1
#
_entry.id   AF-A0A7S1WXZ2-F1
#
_cell.length_a   1.000
_cell.length_b   1.000
_cell.length_c   1.000
_cell.angle_alpha   90.00
_cell.angle_beta   90.00
_cell.angle_gamma   90.00
#
_symmetry.space_group_name_H-M   'P 1'
#
loop_
_entity.id
_entity.type
_entity.pdbx_description
1 polymer ?
#
loop_
_entity_poly.entity_id
_entity_poly.type
_entity_poly.pdbx_seq_one_letter_code
_entity_poly.pdbx_strand_id
1 'polypeptide(L)'
;KLRGHAPPRLLPQTQKSTLSSAMPPSMGPTARYEEYSKKEVAFIETELKDWFLSRRFSMERNMAIKKALDENNFTGLSMANADVPDAQKALWSDLVQGKPELEEALSANAKA
;
A
#
# COMPACT_ATOMS: atom_id res chain seq x y z
N LYS A 1 12.46 -1.81 -22.96
CA LYS A 1 12.92 -0.42 -23.22
C LYS A 1 11.67 0.46 -23.34
N LEU A 2 11.04 0.82 -22.22
CA LEU A 2 9.78 1.60 -22.19
C LEU A 2 10.10 3.03 -21.75
N ARG A 3 9.99 3.99 -22.67
CA ARG A 3 10.15 5.42 -22.38
C ARG A 3 8.93 5.91 -21.62
N GLY A 4 9.11 6.27 -20.35
CA GLY A 4 8.14 7.07 -19.62
C GLY A 4 8.07 8.47 -20.24
N HIS A 5 6.91 8.82 -20.80
CA HIS A 5 6.59 10.20 -21.14
C HIS A 5 6.33 10.95 -19.83
N ALA A 6 7.35 11.66 -19.34
CA ALA A 6 7.15 12.67 -18.31
C ALA A 6 6.37 13.86 -18.92
N PRO A 7 5.42 14.46 -18.18
CA PRO A 7 4.73 15.66 -18.64
C PRO A 7 5.72 16.83 -18.82
N PRO A 8 5.47 17.75 -19.77
CA PRO A 8 6.39 18.84 -20.07
C PRO A 8 6.52 19.76 -18.85
N ARG A 9 7.77 19.89 -18.36
CA ARG A 9 8.12 20.86 -17.32
C ARG A 9 7.94 22.27 -17.90
N LEU A 10 7.00 23.04 -17.34
CA LEU A 10 6.84 24.45 -17.68
C LEU A 10 8.14 25.19 -17.34
N LEU A 11 8.71 25.88 -18.34
CA LEU A 11 9.93 26.66 -18.17
C LEU A 11 9.64 27.86 -17.24
N PRO A 12 10.52 28.19 -16.29
CA PRO A 12 10.36 29.37 -15.46
C PRO A 12 10.46 30.62 -16.36
N GLN A 13 9.39 31.41 -16.44
CA GLN A 13 9.43 32.71 -17.08
C GLN A 13 10.33 33.65 -16.24
N THR A 14 11.31 34.26 -16.88
CA THR A 14 12.22 35.24 -16.29
C THR A 14 11.45 36.52 -15.95
N GLN A 15 10.83 36.58 -14.77
CA GLN A 15 10.21 37.80 -14.27
C GLN A 15 11.29 38.70 -13.66
N LYS A 16 11.50 39.89 -14.26
CA LYS A 16 12.28 40.96 -13.64
C LYS A 16 11.54 41.41 -12.37
N SER A 17 12.10 41.13 -11.19
CA SER A 17 11.51 41.53 -9.92
C SER A 17 11.76 43.02 -9.65
N THR A 18 10.77 43.85 -9.98
CA THR A 18 10.69 45.19 -9.41
C THR A 18 10.10 45.07 -8.00
N LEU A 19 10.97 45.10 -6.99
CA LEU A 19 10.61 45.21 -5.57
C LEU A 19 9.98 46.58 -5.30
N SER A 20 8.68 46.72 -5.57
CA SER A 20 7.85 47.72 -4.90
C SER A 20 7.09 46.98 -3.81
N SER A 21 7.55 47.13 -2.56
CA SER A 21 6.80 46.72 -1.38
C SER A 21 5.61 47.66 -1.23
N ALA A 22 4.56 47.41 -2.01
CA ALA A 22 3.24 47.95 -1.72
C ALA A 22 2.66 47.09 -0.60
N MET A 23 2.30 47.75 0.52
CA MET A 23 1.49 47.17 1.59
C MET A 23 0.37 46.31 0.99
N PRO A 24 0.06 45.12 1.53
CA PRO A 24 -1.00 44.30 0.98
C PRO A 24 -2.28 45.16 0.97
N PRO A 25 -2.93 45.35 -0.20
CA PRO A 25 -4.20 46.06 -0.23
C PRO A 25 -5.12 45.35 0.75
N SER A 26 -5.89 46.10 1.54
CA SER A 26 -6.93 45.50 2.39
C SER A 26 -7.84 44.68 1.48
N MET A 27 -7.59 43.36 1.44
CA MET A 27 -8.26 42.47 0.51
C MET A 27 -9.75 42.54 0.83
N GLY A 28 -10.55 42.93 -0.17
CA GLY A 28 -12.00 42.92 -0.04
C GLY A 28 -12.49 41.51 0.33
N PRO A 29 -13.66 41.38 0.96
CA PRO A 29 -14.17 40.09 1.47
C PRO A 29 -14.20 38.99 0.39
N THR A 30 -14.50 39.34 -0.87
CA THR A 30 -14.49 38.42 -2.01
C THR A 30 -13.09 37.89 -2.33
N ALA A 31 -12.06 38.75 -2.31
CA ALA A 31 -10.69 38.36 -2.59
C ALA A 31 -10.11 37.46 -1.49
N ARG A 32 -10.49 37.69 -0.23
CA ARG A 32 -10.13 36.79 0.89
C ARG A 32 -10.78 35.42 0.72
N TYR A 33 -12.08 35.40 0.39
CA TYR A 33 -12.81 34.15 0.17
C TYR A 33 -12.20 33.30 -0.95
N GLU A 34 -11.80 33.93 -2.06
CA GLU A 34 -11.13 33.23 -3.15
C GLU A 34 -9.79 32.63 -2.73
N GLU A 35 -9.00 33.37 -1.93
CA GLU A 35 -7.72 32.86 -1.41
C GLU A 35 -7.90 31.70 -0.44
N TYR A 36 -8.85 31.79 0.50
CA TYR A 36 -9.16 30.68 1.41
C TYR A 36 -9.67 29.46 0.65
N SER A 37 -10.52 29.65 -0.35
CA SER A 37 -11.01 28.55 -1.19
C SER A 37 -9.88 27.84 -1.91
N LYS A 38 -8.89 28.57 -2.44
CA LYS A 38 -7.71 27.98 -3.08
C LYS A 38 -6.84 27.20 -2.09
N LYS A 39 -6.68 27.71 -0.87
CA LYS A 39 -5.93 27.00 0.20
C LYS A 39 -6.64 25.71 0.60
N GLU A 40 -7.96 25.75 0.73
CA GLU A 40 -8.77 24.59 1.06
C GLU A 40 -8.68 23.51 -0.02
N VAL A 41 -8.79 23.90 -1.30
CA VAL A 41 -8.61 22.96 -2.41
C VAL A 41 -7.21 22.35 -2.41
N ALA A 42 -6.17 23.15 -2.19
CA ALA A 42 -4.80 22.66 -2.14
C ALA A 42 -4.57 21.69 -0.95
N PHE A 43 -5.21 21.96 0.17
CA PHE A 43 -5.19 21.08 1.34
C PHE A 43 -5.86 19.74 1.02
N ILE A 44 -7.10 19.76 0.51
CA ILE A 44 -7.85 18.55 0.12
C ILE A 44 -7.06 17.73 -0.93
N GLU A 45 -6.47 18.39 -1.93
CA GLU A 45 -5.65 17.70 -2.93
C GLU A 45 -4.43 17.01 -2.32
N THR A 46 -3.83 17.61 -1.29
CA THR A 46 -2.65 17.04 -0.61
C THR A 46 -3.06 15.80 0.19
N GLU A 47 -4.14 15.88 0.96
CA GLU A 47 -4.66 14.74 1.71
C GLU A 47 -5.09 13.59 0.79
N LEU A 48 -5.77 13.90 -0.32
CA LEU A 48 -6.16 12.90 -1.31
C LEU A 48 -4.96 12.21 -1.96
N LYS A 49 -3.91 12.98 -2.29
CA LYS A 49 -2.66 12.41 -2.84
C LYS A 49 -1.98 11.50 -1.82
N ASP A 50 -1.90 11.92 -0.57
CA ASP A 50 -1.28 11.12 0.49
C ASP A 50 -2.05 9.82 0.74
N TRP A 51 -3.38 9.92 0.93
CA TRP A 51 -4.25 8.75 1.09
C TRP A 51 -4.15 7.78 -0.08
N PHE A 52 -4.20 8.30 -1.32
CA PHE A 52 -4.12 7.48 -2.52
C PHE A 52 -2.77 6.78 -2.64
N LEU A 53 -1.66 7.49 -2.43
CA LEU A 53 -0.33 6.92 -2.52
C LEU A 53 -0.11 5.86 -1.45
N SER A 54 -0.45 6.16 -0.19
CA SER A 54 -0.36 5.19 0.91
C SER A 54 -1.15 3.91 0.61
N ARG A 55 -2.40 4.05 0.13
CA ARG A 55 -3.24 2.92 -0.28
C ARG A 55 -2.60 2.13 -1.42
N ARG A 56 -2.11 2.80 -2.45
CA ARG A 56 -1.51 2.19 -3.63
C ARG A 56 -0.24 1.41 -3.27
N PHE A 57 0.67 2.00 -2.51
CA PHE A 57 1.91 1.34 -2.08
C PHE A 57 1.61 0.13 -1.18
N SER A 58 0.65 0.26 -0.27
CA SER A 58 0.23 -0.86 0.59
C SER A 58 -0.32 -2.02 -0.24
N MET A 59 -1.14 -1.73 -1.25
CA MET A 59 -1.69 -2.73 -2.14
C MET A 59 -0.59 -3.43 -2.96
N GLU A 60 0.28 -2.67 -3.62
CA GLU A 60 1.37 -3.22 -4.43
C GLU A 60 2.33 -4.08 -3.59
N ARG A 61 2.68 -3.61 -2.38
CA ARG A 61 3.49 -4.38 -1.43
C ARG A 61 2.80 -5.68 -1.01
N ASN A 62 1.53 -5.62 -0.62
CA ASN A 62 0.79 -6.80 -0.16
C ASN A 62 0.64 -7.83 -1.28
N MET A 63 0.40 -7.39 -2.53
CA MET A 63 0.36 -8.27 -3.69
C MET A 63 1.72 -8.93 -3.97
N ALA A 64 2.81 -8.17 -3.86
CA ALA A 64 4.16 -8.72 -4.02
C ALA A 64 4.49 -9.77 -2.95
N ILE A 65 4.12 -9.51 -1.69
CA ILE A 65 4.28 -10.49 -0.59
C ILE A 65 3.45 -11.74 -0.88
N LYS A 66 2.17 -11.59 -1.24
CA LYS A 66 1.30 -12.72 -1.57
C LYS A 66 1.89 -13.56 -2.70
N LYS A 67 2.36 -12.92 -3.76
CA LYS A 67 3.03 -13.61 -4.87
C LYS A 67 4.28 -14.38 -4.42
N ALA A 68 5.13 -13.76 -3.59
CA ALA A 68 6.32 -14.43 -3.07
C ALA A 68 5.97 -15.64 -2.18
N LEU A 69 4.91 -15.55 -1.37
CA LEU A 69 4.43 -16.66 -0.54
C LEU A 69 3.89 -17.81 -1.40
N ASP A 70 3.09 -17.50 -2.44
CA ASP A 70 2.56 -18.50 -3.36
C ASP A 70 3.69 -19.20 -4.14
N GLU A 71 4.66 -18.44 -4.68
CA GLU A 71 5.79 -18.99 -5.44
C GLU A 71 6.66 -19.94 -4.61
N ASN A 72 6.65 -19.78 -3.29
CA ASN A 72 7.38 -20.64 -2.36
C ASN A 72 6.46 -21.66 -1.66
N ASN A 73 5.23 -21.85 -2.13
CA ASN A 73 4.24 -22.80 -1.61
C ASN A 73 3.99 -22.66 -0.09
N PHE A 74 4.01 -21.44 0.44
CA PHE A 74 3.72 -21.20 1.86
C PHE A 74 2.24 -21.44 2.17
N THR A 75 1.96 -21.93 3.38
CA THR A 75 0.61 -22.00 3.93
C THR A 75 0.56 -21.41 5.33
N GLY A 76 -0.55 -20.79 5.69
CA GLY A 76 -0.75 -20.10 6.96
C GLY A 76 -1.92 -20.68 7.75
N LEU A 77 -2.37 -19.93 8.77
CA LEU A 77 -3.46 -20.36 9.66
C LEU A 77 -4.78 -20.63 8.92
N SER A 78 -5.04 -19.90 7.83
CA SER A 78 -6.27 -20.05 7.02
C SER A 78 -6.20 -21.21 6.03
N MET A 79 -5.05 -21.90 5.89
CA MET A 79 -4.86 -23.00 4.94
C MET A 79 -5.33 -22.69 3.50
N ALA A 80 -5.11 -21.47 3.04
CA ALA A 80 -5.53 -21.00 1.71
C ALA A 80 -4.52 -21.38 0.60
N ASN A 81 -4.01 -22.61 0.63
CA ASN A 81 -3.06 -23.12 -0.35
C ASN A 81 -3.47 -24.54 -0.81
N ALA A 82 -3.81 -24.66 -2.09
CA ALA A 82 -4.28 -25.91 -2.70
C ALA A 82 -3.14 -26.89 -3.01
N ASP A 83 -1.92 -26.36 -3.21
CA ASP A 83 -0.75 -27.09 -3.70
C ASP A 83 0.01 -27.85 -2.58
N VAL A 84 -0.42 -27.69 -1.33
CA VAL A 84 0.13 -28.46 -0.19
C VAL A 84 -0.31 -29.93 -0.30
N PRO A 85 0.60 -30.92 -0.18
CA PRO A 85 0.22 -32.33 -0.14
C PRO A 85 -0.72 -32.68 1.02
N ASP A 86 -1.65 -33.61 0.81
CA ASP A 86 -2.73 -33.89 1.78
C ASP A 86 -2.23 -34.33 3.17
N ALA A 87 -1.14 -35.09 3.24
CA ALA A 87 -0.52 -35.48 4.51
C ALA A 87 0.00 -34.26 5.30
N GLN A 88 0.56 -33.26 4.61
CA GLN A 88 1.02 -32.01 5.22
C GLN A 88 -0.16 -31.10 5.59
N LYS A 89 -1.24 -31.12 4.79
CA LYS A 89 -2.48 -30.42 5.12
C LYS A 89 -3.10 -30.94 6.42
N ALA A 90 -3.18 -32.27 6.59
CA ALA A 90 -3.71 -32.90 7.80
C ALA A 90 -2.86 -32.55 9.03
N LEU A 91 -1.55 -32.74 8.95
CA LEU A 91 -0.62 -32.38 10.03
C LEU A 91 -0.73 -30.89 10.42
N TRP A 92 -0.80 -30.00 9.43
CA TRP A 92 -0.90 -28.57 9.70
C TRP A 92 -2.26 -28.18 10.30
N SER A 93 -3.35 -28.82 9.86
CA SER A 93 -4.68 -28.66 10.45
C SER A 93 -4.67 -29.06 11.93
N ASP A 94 -4.03 -30.18 12.26
CA ASP A 94 -3.94 -30.66 13.65
C ASP A 94 -3.10 -29.73 14.53
N LEU A 95 -2.05 -29.11 13.97
CA LEU A 95 -1.25 -28.11 14.67
C LEU A 95 -1.99 -26.79 14.93
N VAL A 96 -2.83 -26.35 13.99
CA VAL A 96 -3.49 -25.03 14.05
C VAL A 96 -4.83 -25.06 14.76
N GLN A 97 -5.62 -26.13 14.58
CA GLN A 97 -7.00 -26.21 15.06
C GLN A 97 -7.25 -27.40 15.99
N GLY A 98 -6.42 -28.44 15.90
CA GLY A 98 -6.63 -29.71 16.59
C GLY A 98 -5.70 -29.91 17.79
N LYS A 99 -5.49 -31.19 18.09
CA LYS A 99 -4.49 -31.65 19.05
C LYS A 99 -3.63 -32.67 18.32
N PRO A 100 -2.33 -32.39 18.11
CA PRO A 100 -1.45 -33.34 17.45
C PRO A 100 -1.27 -34.57 18.36
N GLU A 101 -1.81 -35.71 17.96
CA GLU A 101 -1.68 -36.99 18.65
C GLU A 101 -1.24 -38.08 17.67
N LEU A 102 -0.38 -38.97 18.12
CA LEU A 102 0.08 -40.11 17.33
C LEU A 102 -0.89 -41.28 17.51
N GLU A 103 -1.33 -41.88 16.41
CA GLU A 103 -2.23 -43.03 16.46
C GLU A 103 -1.56 -44.25 17.10
N GLU A 104 -2.32 -44.99 17.92
CA GLU A 104 -1.82 -46.18 18.63
C GLU A 104 -1.37 -47.28 17.67
N ALA A 105 -2.00 -47.37 16.48
CA ALA A 105 -1.72 -48.35 15.43
C ALA A 105 -0.36 -48.18 14.74
N LEU A 106 0.33 -47.04 14.92
CA LEU A 106 1.66 -46.81 14.33
C LEU A 106 2.73 -47.64 15.06
N SER A 107 3.70 -48.14 14.29
CA SER A 107 4.87 -48.83 14.84
C SER A 107 5.73 -47.89 15.68
N ALA A 108 6.54 -48.44 16.61
CA ALA A 108 7.41 -47.62 17.46
C ALA A 108 8.39 -46.74 16.65
N ASN A 109 8.88 -47.22 15.50
CA ASN A 109 9.73 -46.45 14.61
C ASN A 109 8.98 -45.34 13.84
N ALA A 110 7.68 -45.49 13.60
CA ALA A 110 6.88 -44.47 12.92
C ALA A 110 6.39 -43.36 13.87
N LYS A 111 6.45 -43.61 15.19
CA LYS A 111 6.14 -42.64 16.24
C LYS A 111 7.35 -41.79 16.66
N ALA A 112 8.57 -42.25 16.35
CA ALA A 112 9.84 -41.59 16.67
C ALA A 112 10.26 -40.62 15.57
#